data_AF-A0A699WS89-F1
#
_entry.id   AF-A0A699WS89-F1
#
_cell.length_a   1.000
_cell.length_b   1.000
_cell.length_c   1.000
_cell.angle_alpha   90.00
_cell.angle_beta   90.00
_cell.angle_gamma   90.00
#
_symmetry.space_group_name_H-M   'P 1'
#
loop_
_entity.id
_entity.type
_entity.pdbx_description
1 polymer ?
#
loop_
_entity_poly.entity_id
_entity_poly.type
_entity_poly.pdbx_seq_one_letter_code
_entity_poly.pdbx_strand_id
1 'polypeptide(L)' 'DYTPYEGMRLSAWPAMTFARGEMVWDGSALGTPGRGEFLPCARPEPAKARRRQSELPE' A
#
# COMPACT_ATOMS: atom_id res chain seq x y z
N ASP A 1 -11.82 1.74 -19.99
CA ASP A 1 -12.63 0.79 -19.20
C ASP A 1 -12.20 -0.65 -19.48
N TYR A 2 -11.12 -1.09 -18.82
CA TYR A 2 -10.54 -2.44 -18.96
C TYR A 2 -9.82 -2.82 -17.65
N THR A 3 -9.84 -4.10 -17.29
CA THR A 3 -9.05 -4.70 -16.21
C THR A 3 -8.44 -6.03 -16.69
N PRO A 4 -7.19 -6.37 -16.34
CA PRO A 4 -6.58 -7.64 -16.71
C PRO A 4 -7.27 -8.86 -16.08
N TYR A 5 -8.14 -8.64 -15.09
CA TYR A 5 -8.87 -9.68 -14.38
C TYR A 5 -10.28 -9.93 -14.93
N GLU A 6 -10.63 -9.32 -16.07
CA GLU A 6 -11.93 -9.50 -16.71
C GLU A 6 -12.24 -11.00 -16.94
N GLY A 7 -13.44 -11.44 -16.56
CA GLY A 7 -13.87 -12.84 -16.66
C GLY A 7 -13.37 -13.78 -15.56
N MET A 8 -12.51 -13.34 -14.63
CA MET A 8 -12.11 -14.15 -13.48
C MET A 8 -13.26 -14.30 -12.47
N ARG A 9 -13.49 -15.52 -11.97
CA ARG A 9 -14.47 -15.79 -10.92
C ARG A 9 -13.83 -15.63 -9.54
N LEU A 10 -14.42 -14.77 -8.72
CA LEU A 10 -14.03 -14.59 -7.33
C LEU A 10 -14.98 -15.34 -6.41
N SER A 11 -14.43 -16.02 -5.40
CA SER A 11 -15.24 -16.70 -4.37
C SER A 11 -15.79 -15.73 -3.33
N ALA A 12 -15.17 -14.57 -3.17
CA ALA A 12 -15.57 -13.55 -2.21
C ALA A 12 -15.20 -12.14 -2.70
N TRP A 13 -15.92 -11.16 -2.17
CA TRP A 13 -15.65 -9.74 -2.33
C TRP A 13 -15.67 -9.07 -0.96
N PRO A 14 -14.89 -8.00 -0.71
CA PRO A 14 -14.96 -7.27 0.55
C PRO A 14 -16.37 -6.76 0.82
N ALA A 15 -16.96 -7.22 1.92
CA ALA A 15 -18.26 -6.72 2.38
C ALA A 15 -18.12 -5.29 2.93
N MET A 16 -17.06 -5.03 3.70
CA MET A 16 -16.78 -3.72 4.29
C MET A 16 -15.28 -3.44 4.29
N THR A 17 -14.88 -2.19 4.05
CA THR A 17 -13.51 -1.71 4.26
C THR A 17 -13.53 -0.54 5.22
N PHE A 18 -12.65 -0.57 6.22
CA PHE A 18 -12.44 0.52 7.15
C PHE A 18 -11.07 1.13 6.94
N ALA A 19 -10.98 2.45 7.03
CA ALA A 19 -9.72 3.18 7.08
C ALA A 19 -9.79 4.17 8.23
N ARG A 20 -8.77 4.26 9.08
CA ARG A 20 -8.75 5.20 10.24
C ARG A 20 -10.01 5.11 11.14
N GLY A 21 -10.55 3.91 11.31
CA GLY A 21 -11.74 3.66 12.13
C GLY A 21 -13.08 3.94 11.47
N GLU A 22 -13.12 4.49 10.26
CA GLU A 22 -14.36 4.79 9.54
C GLU A 22 -14.54 3.86 8.35
N MET A 23 -15.80 3.50 8.07
CA MET A 23 -16.17 2.69 6.92
C MET A 23 -16.05 3.52 5.64
N VAL A 24 -15.28 3.02 4.67
CA VAL A 24 -15.06 3.67 3.37
C VAL A 24 -15.64 2.87 2.19
N TRP A 25 -16.10 1.65 2.46
CA TRP A 25 -16.70 0.75 1.49
C TRP A 25 -17.70 -0.18 2.17
N ASP A 26 -18.86 -0.39 1.56
CA ASP A 26 -19.91 -1.33 1.98
C ASP A 26 -20.52 -2.12 0.80
N GLY A 27 -19.82 -2.16 -0.33
CA GLY A 27 -20.35 -2.55 -1.64
C GLY A 27 -20.42 -1.38 -2.61
N SER A 28 -20.33 -0.15 -2.08
CA SER A 28 -20.14 1.08 -2.83
C SER A 28 -19.04 1.94 -2.19
N ALA A 29 -18.52 2.93 -2.92
CA ALA A 29 -17.52 3.85 -2.38
C ALA A 29 -18.21 4.89 -1.46
N LEU A 30 -17.84 4.89 -0.18
CA LEU A 30 -18.36 5.82 0.84
C LEU A 30 -17.36 6.93 1.20
N GLY A 31 -16.12 6.83 0.75
CA GLY A 31 -15.06 7.79 1.10
C GLY A 31 -15.28 9.19 0.50
N THR A 32 -14.87 10.22 1.24
CA THR A 32 -14.93 11.63 0.79
C THR A 32 -13.58 12.09 0.22
N PRO A 33 -13.54 12.82 -0.91
CA PRO A 33 -12.32 13.47 -1.39
C PRO A 33 -11.68 14.36 -0.32
N GLY A 34 -10.35 14.33 -0.19
CA GLY A 34 -9.61 15.12 0.80
C GLY A 34 -9.50 14.50 2.20
N ARG A 35 -10.21 13.40 2.48
CA ARG A 35 -10.10 12.67 3.75
C ARG A 35 -8.74 12.01 3.99
N GLY A 36 -8.09 11.57 2.92
CA GLY A 36 -6.78 10.92 3.00
C GLY A 36 -5.69 11.89 3.44
N GLU A 37 -4.73 11.40 4.22
CA GLU A 37 -3.57 12.18 4.65
C GLU A 37 -2.28 11.51 4.16
N PHE A 38 -1.24 12.32 3.91
CA PHE A 38 0.09 11.83 3.64
C PHE A 38 0.66 11.12 4.87
N LEU A 39 1.22 9.92 4.67
CA LEU A 39 1.92 9.18 5.72
C LEU A 39 3.43 9.40 5.57
N PRO A 40 4.06 10.26 6.40
CA PRO A 40 5.51 10.37 6.41
C PRO A 40 6.13 9.04 6.86
N CYS A 41 7.23 8.66 6.22
CA CYS A 41 7.98 7.47 6.59
C CYS A 41 9.47 7.80 6.83
N ALA A 42 10.12 6.98 7.66
CA ALA A 42 11.56 7.05 7.86
C ALA A 42 12.33 6.47 6.65
N ARG A 43 13.65 6.71 6.61
CA ARG A 43 14.50 6.04 5.62
C ARG A 43 14.44 4.52 5.84
N PRO A 44 14.29 3.71 4.77
CA PRO A 44 14.19 2.27 4.89
C PRO A 44 15.52 1.67 5.35
N GLU A 45 15.52 1.03 6.52
CA GLU A 45 16.66 0.29 7.06
C GLU A 45 17.21 -0.76 6.06
N PRO A 46 16.39 -1.56 5.34
CA PRO A 46 16.91 -2.60 4.45
C PRO A 46 17.69 -2.07 3.24
N ALA A 47 17.48 -0.81 2.85
CA ALA A 47 18.13 -0.19 1.70
C ALA A 47 19.39 0.61 2.07
N LYS A 48 19.89 0.49 3.31
CA LYS A 48 21.16 1.12 3.70
C LYS A 48 22.30 0.61 2.82
N ALA A 49 23.05 1.53 2.24
CA ALA A 49 24.22 1.18 1.42
C ALA A 49 25.22 0.39 2.27
N ARG A 50 25.59 -0.81 1.80
CA ARG A 50 26.62 -1.62 2.44
C ARG A 50 27.98 -0.99 2.11
N ARG A 51 28.59 -0.27 3.05
CA ARG A 51 30.00 0.14 2.90
C ARG A 51 30.83 -1.14 2.77
N ARG A 52 31.51 -1.35 1.63
CA ARG A 52 32.63 -2.30 1.57
C ARG A 52 33.74 -1.70 2.43
N GLN A 53 34.04 -2.33 3.56
CA GLN A 53 35.34 -2.14 4.22
C GLN A 53 36.35 -2.91 3.37
N SER A 54 36.98 -2.25 2.42
CA SER A 54 38.24 -2.72 1.84
C SER A 54 39.31 -1.74 2.29
N GLU A 55 39.90 -2.00 3.44
CA GLU A 55 41.28 -1.57 3.66
C GLU A 55 42.13 -2.56 2.84
N LEU A 56 42.75 -2.07 1.77
CA LEU A 56 43.77 -2.83 1.07
C LEU A 56 45.02 -2.80 1.97
N PRO A 57 45.59 -3.96 2.35
CA PRO A 57 46.90 -3.95 2.99
C PRO A 57 47.94 -3.43 1.98
N GLU A 58 48.88 -2.62 2.46
CA GLU A 58 50.05 -2.15 1.69
C GLU A 58 50.94 -3.29 1.18
#